data_AF-A0A150AA72-F1
#
_entry.id   AF-A0A150AA72-F1
#
_cell.length_a   1.000
_cell.length_b   1.000
_cell.length_c   1.000
_cell.angle_alpha   90.00
_cell.angle_beta   90.00
_cell.angle_gamma   90.00
#
_symmetry.space_group_name_H-M   'P 1'
#
loop_
_entity.id
_entity.type
_entity.pdbx_description
1 polymer ?
#
loop_
_entity_poly.entity_id
_entity_poly.type
_entity_poly.pdbx_seq_one_letter_code
_entity_poly.pdbx_strand_id
1 'polypeptide(L)'
;MKPKILILIGILFLTFACSSDDEKSQTVINGDYIGVFERNGNISEVELSFNNGTYTGNSKIEKFPALCTGNYSISSNSIQIQNDCHWTADFDWTLILKDEWSFETDENGLILTKANGDKYILTKQ
;
A
#
# COMPACT_ATOMS: atom_id res chain seq x y z
N MET A 1 1.03 -67.78 -21.37
CA MET A 1 1.70 -66.52 -21.77
C MET A 1 0.86 -65.36 -21.25
N LYS A 2 1.52 -64.34 -20.67
CA LYS A 2 0.98 -63.37 -19.70
C LYS A 2 0.04 -62.34 -20.36
N PRO A 3 -1.12 -61.98 -19.78
CA PRO A 3 -1.84 -60.78 -20.19
C PRO A 3 -1.12 -59.54 -19.65
N LYS A 4 -0.91 -58.53 -20.52
CA LYS A 4 -0.39 -57.21 -20.12
C LYS A 4 -1.52 -56.47 -19.41
N ILE A 5 -1.41 -56.34 -18.09
CA ILE A 5 -2.34 -55.57 -17.26
C ILE A 5 -2.15 -54.09 -17.56
N LEU A 6 -3.22 -53.47 -18.06
CA LEU A 6 -3.40 -52.03 -18.19
C LEU A 6 -3.75 -51.50 -16.80
N ILE A 7 -2.82 -50.79 -16.13
CA ILE A 7 -3.12 -50.09 -14.87
C ILE A 7 -3.43 -48.64 -15.19
N LEU A 8 -4.73 -48.35 -15.16
CA LEU A 8 -5.33 -47.03 -15.06
C LEU A 8 -5.21 -46.61 -13.58
N ILE A 9 -4.33 -45.65 -13.26
CA ILE A 9 -4.31 -44.98 -11.95
C ILE A 9 -4.77 -43.55 -12.15
N GLY A 10 -5.95 -43.28 -11.60
CA GLY A 10 -6.55 -41.96 -11.52
C GLY A 10 -5.99 -41.14 -10.38
N ILE A 11 -5.87 -39.84 -10.68
CA ILE A 11 -6.28 -38.68 -9.87
C ILE A 11 -5.73 -38.59 -8.44
N LEU A 12 -4.87 -37.59 -8.24
CA LEU A 12 -4.90 -36.81 -7.00
C LEU A 12 -5.08 -35.33 -7.35
N PHE A 13 -6.25 -34.82 -6.98
CA PHE A 13 -6.62 -33.42 -7.04
C PHE A 13 -5.63 -32.58 -6.22
N LEU A 14 -4.90 -31.69 -6.89
CA LEU A 14 -4.29 -30.53 -6.24
C LEU A 14 -5.28 -29.37 -6.38
N THR A 15 -6.32 -29.36 -5.55
CA THR A 15 -7.07 -28.14 -5.31
C THR A 15 -6.19 -27.23 -4.46
N PHE A 16 -5.45 -26.34 -5.12
CA PHE A 16 -4.95 -25.13 -4.46
C PHE A 16 -6.17 -24.31 -4.06
N ALA A 17 -6.55 -24.40 -2.79
CA ALA A 17 -7.41 -23.41 -2.16
C ALA A 17 -6.56 -22.13 -1.99
N CYS A 18 -6.60 -21.26 -3.00
CA CYS A 18 -6.21 -19.87 -2.80
C CYS A 18 -7.44 -19.18 -2.22
N SER A 19 -7.47 -19.03 -0.90
CA SER A 19 -8.47 -18.22 -0.21
C SER A 19 -8.29 -16.76 -0.64
N SER A 20 -9.21 -16.27 -1.45
CA SER A 20 -9.31 -14.87 -1.87
C SER A 20 -9.86 -14.03 -0.71
N ASP A 21 -8.96 -13.56 0.16
CA ASP A 21 -9.26 -12.57 1.21
C ASP A 21 -8.66 -11.17 0.88
N ASP A 22 -8.01 -11.03 -0.28
CA ASP A 22 -7.24 -9.82 -0.63
C ASP A 22 -8.11 -8.56 -0.83
N GLU A 23 -9.33 -8.70 -1.38
CA GLU A 23 -10.19 -7.54 -1.67
C GLU A 23 -10.71 -6.85 -0.40
N LYS A 24 -10.98 -7.60 0.67
CA LYS A 24 -11.52 -7.04 1.91
C LYS A 24 -10.47 -6.23 2.68
N SER A 25 -9.20 -6.59 2.55
CA SER A 25 -8.09 -5.90 3.22
C SER A 25 -7.79 -4.55 2.54
N GLN A 26 -7.75 -4.52 1.20
CA GLN A 26 -7.37 -3.31 0.45
C GLN A 26 -8.37 -2.16 0.58
N THR A 27 -9.64 -2.46 0.85
CA THR A 27 -10.72 -1.47 0.92
C THR A 27 -10.74 -0.68 2.22
N VAL A 28 -10.03 -1.12 3.28
CA VAL A 28 -10.13 -0.51 4.61
C VAL A 28 -9.65 0.94 4.65
N ILE A 29 -8.68 1.31 3.79
CA ILE A 29 -8.18 2.69 3.69
C ILE A 29 -8.68 3.42 2.45
N ASN A 30 -9.53 2.81 1.61
CA ASN A 30 -10.01 3.47 0.40
C ASN A 30 -10.67 4.81 0.73
N GLY A 31 -10.35 5.84 -0.05
CA GLY A 31 -10.92 7.17 0.10
C GLY A 31 -9.98 8.27 -0.39
N ASP A 32 -10.55 9.46 -0.48
CA ASP A 32 -9.82 10.70 -0.69
C ASP A 32 -9.56 11.36 0.67
N TYR A 33 -8.35 11.84 0.86
CA TYR A 33 -7.89 12.40 2.12
C TYR A 33 -7.16 13.72 1.90
N ILE A 34 -7.35 14.63 2.84
CA ILE A 34 -6.52 15.82 3.02
C ILE A 34 -5.87 15.77 4.39
N GLY A 35 -4.70 16.35 4.53
CA GLY A 35 -4.05 16.41 5.83
C GLY A 35 -2.64 16.92 5.75
N VAL A 36 -1.79 16.36 6.61
CA VAL A 36 -0.39 16.79 6.71
C VAL A 36 0.58 15.61 6.70
N PHE A 37 1.72 15.85 6.08
CA PHE A 37 2.95 15.10 6.31
C PHE A 37 3.81 15.83 7.34
N GLU A 38 4.39 15.09 8.27
CA GLU A 38 5.29 15.60 9.29
C GLU A 38 6.60 14.81 9.32
N ARG A 39 7.72 15.54 9.38
CA ARG A 39 9.05 15.01 9.64
C ARG A 39 9.86 15.97 10.50
N ASN A 40 10.26 15.50 11.69
CA ASN A 40 11.13 16.23 12.61
C ASN A 40 10.67 17.68 12.88
N GLY A 41 9.35 17.89 13.03
CA GLY A 41 8.71 19.18 13.27
C GLY A 41 8.44 20.01 12.01
N ASN A 42 8.86 19.56 10.83
CA ASN A 42 8.53 20.21 9.56
C ASN A 42 7.26 19.60 8.98
N ILE A 43 6.34 20.44 8.49
CA ILE A 43 5.01 20.04 8.08
C ILE A 43 4.71 20.52 6.66
N SER A 44 4.00 19.71 5.88
CA SER A 44 3.44 20.07 4.59
C SER A 44 2.01 19.56 4.44
N GLU A 45 1.13 20.40 3.89
CA GLU A 45 -0.21 19.97 3.50
C GLU A 45 -0.11 18.98 2.33
N VAL A 46 -0.93 17.94 2.39
CA VAL A 46 -0.96 16.86 1.41
C VAL A 46 -2.39 16.44 1.10
N GLU A 47 -2.55 15.95 -0.12
CA GLU A 47 -3.75 15.28 -0.60
C GLU A 47 -3.35 13.86 -1.03
N LEU A 48 -4.11 12.85 -0.62
CA LEU A 48 -3.87 11.45 -0.95
C LEU A 48 -5.20 10.78 -1.31
N SER A 49 -5.23 10.06 -2.41
CA SER A 49 -6.34 9.19 -2.81
C SER A 49 -5.87 7.76 -2.79
N PHE A 50 -6.56 6.88 -2.06
CA PHE A 50 -6.35 5.44 -2.06
C PHE A 50 -7.57 4.77 -2.69
N ASN A 51 -7.36 4.01 -3.75
CA ASN A 51 -8.43 3.36 -4.48
C ASN A 51 -8.00 1.98 -4.99
N ASN A 52 -8.50 0.93 -4.34
CA ASN A 52 -8.40 -0.46 -4.79
C ASN A 52 -6.95 -0.87 -5.12
N GLY A 53 -6.02 -0.59 -4.21
CA GLY A 53 -4.61 -0.94 -4.36
C GLY A 53 -3.78 0.04 -5.17
N THR A 54 -4.36 1.15 -5.64
CA THR A 54 -3.61 2.26 -6.27
C THR A 54 -3.71 3.52 -5.44
N TYR A 55 -2.66 4.34 -5.43
CA TYR A 55 -2.71 5.66 -4.81
C TYR A 55 -2.29 6.77 -5.75
N THR A 56 -2.82 7.96 -5.50
CA THR A 56 -2.32 9.23 -6.03
C THR A 56 -2.11 10.18 -4.87
N GLY A 57 -1.19 11.13 -5.01
CA GLY A 57 -0.93 12.11 -3.98
C GLY A 57 -0.21 13.35 -4.49
N ASN A 58 -0.45 14.44 -3.79
CA ASN A 58 0.15 15.74 -4.04
C ASN A 58 0.57 16.37 -2.72
N SER A 59 1.62 17.20 -2.76
CA SER A 59 2.05 17.98 -1.62
C SER A 59 2.15 19.46 -1.97
N LYS A 60 1.80 20.31 -1.02
CA LYS A 60 1.93 21.77 -1.13
C LYS A 60 3.38 22.22 -1.27
N ILE A 61 4.30 21.54 -0.60
CA ILE A 61 5.74 21.79 -0.72
C ILE A 61 6.32 20.76 -1.68
N GLU A 62 6.91 21.24 -2.78
CA GLU A 62 7.52 20.38 -3.78
C GLU A 62 8.57 19.44 -3.13
N LYS A 63 8.44 18.13 -3.41
CA LYS A 63 9.31 17.06 -2.90
C LYS A 63 9.37 16.95 -1.36
N PHE A 64 8.42 17.56 -0.63
CA PHE A 64 8.31 17.42 0.83
C PHE A 64 6.84 17.20 1.26
N PRO A 65 6.35 15.94 1.30
CA PRO A 65 7.00 14.74 0.79
C PRO A 65 6.89 14.66 -0.74
N ALA A 66 7.71 13.81 -1.35
CA ALA A 66 7.63 13.52 -2.78
C ALA A 66 6.48 12.52 -3.03
N LEU A 67 5.35 13.06 -3.47
CA LEU A 67 4.13 12.33 -3.79
C LEU A 67 3.89 12.33 -5.30
N CYS A 68 3.28 11.26 -5.78
CA CYS A 68 2.82 11.13 -7.15
C CYS A 68 1.80 9.98 -7.21
N THR A 69 1.98 8.97 -8.06
CA THR A 69 1.15 7.77 -8.13
C THR A 69 1.92 6.50 -7.80
N GLY A 70 1.19 5.46 -7.45
CA GLY A 70 1.75 4.12 -7.34
C GLY A 70 0.74 3.09 -6.86
N ASN A 71 1.25 1.99 -6.34
CA ASN A 71 0.44 0.86 -5.87
C ASN A 71 0.66 0.62 -4.38
N TYR A 72 -0.33 0.01 -3.72
CA TYR A 72 -0.21 -0.43 -2.34
C TYR A 72 -0.89 -1.77 -2.09
N SER A 73 -0.43 -2.47 -1.07
CA SER A 73 -1.10 -3.66 -0.52
C SER A 73 -1.14 -3.57 1.00
N ILE A 74 -2.17 -4.20 1.60
CA ILE A 74 -2.39 -4.16 3.04
C ILE A 74 -2.29 -5.57 3.60
N SER A 75 -1.48 -5.72 4.64
CA SER A 75 -1.37 -6.96 5.42
C SER A 75 -1.50 -6.64 6.90
N SER A 76 -2.55 -7.17 7.53
CA SER A 76 -2.85 -6.94 8.95
C SER A 76 -2.96 -5.45 9.31
N ASN A 77 -1.88 -4.85 9.81
CA ASN A 77 -1.79 -3.45 10.26
C ASN A 77 -0.65 -2.68 9.56
N SER A 78 -0.07 -3.25 8.50
CA SER A 78 0.89 -2.54 7.66
C SER A 78 0.37 -2.38 6.24
N ILE A 79 0.82 -1.30 5.61
CA ILE A 79 0.62 -0.99 4.20
C ILE A 79 2.00 -0.97 3.53
N GLN A 80 2.15 -1.78 2.50
CA GLN A 80 3.33 -1.77 1.64
C GLN A 80 3.04 -0.88 0.43
N ILE A 81 3.83 0.17 0.23
CA ILE A 81 3.62 1.15 -0.85
C ILE A 81 4.77 1.10 -1.85
N GLN A 82 4.45 1.15 -3.14
CA GLN A 82 5.39 1.26 -4.25
C GLN A 82 5.15 2.57 -5.00
N ASN A 83 6.21 3.34 -5.23
CA ASN A 83 6.15 4.59 -5.99
C ASN A 83 6.55 4.33 -7.45
N ASP A 84 5.71 4.74 -8.40
CA ASP A 84 5.90 4.42 -9.82
C ASP A 84 6.59 5.55 -10.60
N CYS A 85 6.96 6.65 -9.94
CA CYS A 85 7.48 7.83 -10.62
C CYS A 85 9.00 7.86 -10.69
N HIS A 86 9.50 8.46 -11.76
CA HIS A 86 10.92 8.71 -11.91
C HIS A 86 11.32 9.97 -11.14
N TRP A 87 12.16 9.80 -10.12
CA TRP A 87 12.69 10.88 -9.29
C TRP A 87 14.17 11.12 -9.57
N THR A 88 14.54 12.39 -9.70
CA THR A 88 15.95 12.82 -9.81
C THR A 88 16.64 12.79 -8.44
N ALA A 89 17.98 12.71 -8.42
CA ALA A 89 18.78 12.61 -7.19
C ALA A 89 19.08 13.98 -6.54
N ASP A 90 18.24 14.99 -6.75
CA ASP A 90 18.43 16.37 -6.30
C ASP A 90 17.73 16.67 -4.94
N PHE A 91 17.18 15.64 -4.29
CA PHE A 91 16.52 15.76 -2.99
C PHE A 91 16.69 14.49 -2.15
N ASP A 92 16.28 14.55 -0.89
CA ASP A 92 16.29 13.41 0.01
C ASP A 92 15.22 12.38 -0.39
N TRP A 93 15.65 11.27 -0.99
CA TRP A 93 14.76 10.18 -1.44
C TRP A 93 14.01 9.46 -0.33
N THR A 94 14.39 9.66 0.93
CA THR A 94 13.58 9.16 2.04
C THR A 94 12.24 9.89 2.15
N LEU A 95 12.05 11.04 1.47
CA LEU A 95 10.78 11.78 1.37
C LEU A 95 9.81 11.19 0.35
N ILE A 96 10.22 10.18 -0.43
CA ILE A 96 9.33 9.50 -1.38
C ILE A 96 8.37 8.61 -0.59
N LEU A 97 7.06 8.70 -0.87
CA LEU A 97 6.08 7.77 -0.31
C LEU A 97 6.25 6.37 -0.93
N LYS A 98 6.95 5.52 -0.20
CA LYS A 98 7.22 4.12 -0.54
C LYS A 98 7.57 3.33 0.72
N ASP A 99 7.78 2.03 0.52
CA ASP A 99 8.14 1.03 1.53
C ASP A 99 6.96 0.70 2.45
N GLU A 100 7.25 0.00 3.54
CA GLU A 100 6.26 -0.38 4.55
C GLU A 100 5.98 0.77 5.52
N TRP A 101 4.69 0.97 5.81
CA TRP A 101 4.20 1.87 6.83
C TRP A 101 3.25 1.10 7.75
N SER A 102 3.27 1.41 9.04
CA SER A 102 2.16 1.06 9.93
C SER A 102 1.01 2.03 9.69
N PHE A 103 -0.23 1.57 9.88
CA PHE A 103 -1.38 2.46 9.78
C PHE A 103 -2.39 2.25 10.91
N GLU A 104 -3.07 3.33 11.25
CA GLU A 104 -4.23 3.38 12.12
C GLU A 104 -5.35 4.10 11.38
N THR A 105 -6.58 3.58 11.46
CA THR A 105 -7.73 4.19 10.80
C THR A 105 -8.94 4.15 11.73
N ASP A 106 -9.73 5.21 11.65
CA ASP A 106 -11.06 5.30 12.26
C ASP A 106 -12.08 5.80 11.23
N GLU A 107 -13.28 6.17 11.66
CA GLU A 107 -14.34 6.63 10.75
C GLU A 107 -13.98 7.92 9.98
N ASN A 108 -13.07 8.75 10.49
CA ASN A 108 -12.79 10.09 9.99
C ASN A 108 -11.37 10.27 9.46
N GLY A 109 -10.46 9.33 9.73
CA GLY A 109 -9.05 9.53 9.43
C GLY A 109 -8.21 8.29 9.22
N LEU A 110 -7.00 8.58 8.74
CA LEU A 110 -5.94 7.64 8.48
C LEU A 110 -4.63 8.24 8.97
N ILE A 111 -3.92 7.50 9.81
CA ILE A 111 -2.57 7.86 10.23
C ILE A 111 -1.62 6.81 9.68
N LEU A 112 -0.64 7.24 8.89
CA LEU A 112 0.45 6.39 8.43
C LEU A 112 1.71 6.76 9.21
N THR A 113 2.42 5.77 9.77
CA THR A 113 3.68 5.99 10.49
C THR A 113 4.78 5.09 9.94
N LYS A 114 5.91 5.69 9.55
CA LYS A 114 7.12 4.97 9.12
C LYS A 114 8.10 4.81 10.28
N ALA A 115 8.96 3.81 10.21
CA ALA A 115 9.91 3.47 11.28
C ALA A 115 10.91 4.61 11.62
N ASN A 116 11.15 5.54 10.69
CA ASN A 116 12.00 6.71 10.91
C ASN A 116 11.28 7.87 11.62
N GLY A 117 10.00 7.71 11.97
CA GLY A 117 9.18 8.72 12.65
C GLY A 117 8.34 9.59 11.72
N ASP A 118 8.48 9.46 10.40
CA ASP A 118 7.62 10.19 9.46
C ASP A 118 6.16 9.81 9.67
N LYS A 119 5.30 10.82 9.53
CA LYS A 119 3.87 10.63 9.74
C LYS A 119 3.03 11.34 8.70
N TYR A 120 2.01 10.64 8.20
CA TYR A 120 0.86 11.26 7.56
C TYR A 120 -0.30 11.25 8.54
N ILE A 121 -0.93 12.41 8.73
CA ILE A 121 -2.14 12.56 9.54
C ILE A 121 -3.22 13.09 8.61
N LEU A 122 -4.15 12.20 8.25
CA LEU A 122 -5.06 12.39 7.13
C LEU A 122 -6.52 12.33 7.60
N THR A 123 -7.33 13.24 7.08
CA THR A 123 -8.78 13.31 7.30
C THR A 123 -9.49 12.94 6.01
N LYS A 124 -10.42 11.98 6.10
CA LYS A 124 -11.21 11.52 4.98
C LYS A 124 -12.17 12.61 4.51
N GLN A 125 -12.39 12.72 3.20
CA GLN A 125 -13.31 13.69 2.58
C GLN A 125 -14.68 13.11 2.24
#